data_AF-A0A060X5I2-F1
#
_entry.id   AF-A0A060X5I2-F1
#
_cell.length_a   1.000
_cell.length_b   1.000
_cell.length_c   1.000
_cell.angle_alpha   90.00
_cell.angle_beta   90.00
_cell.angle_gamma   90.00
#
_symmetry.space_group_name_H-M   'P 1'
#
loop_
_entity.id
_entity.type
_entity.pdbx_description
1 polymer ?
#
loop_
_entity_poly.entity_id
_entity_poly.type
_entity_poly.pdbx_seq_one_letter_code
_entity_poly.pdbx_strand_id
1 'polypeptide(L)'
;MVWSTTIALVPSMPELVVKKLRYYARYIVVCLLLNKMDLVKVLVKELSEEIEDYTQRFNTEYQLEWNLVLQEVAAFVEADPVVVLNNENTVVVISNRLQEGGMSPLEQGMVVGQLTLADALIIGNCNNQVKFSELTIDMFRILQALEREPVNLATTTSKYGTLALTPCLPSQEPSEKPAKRENPHKYLLYKPTFSQLFTFLSASFKELPVNSVLLVYLSATGVFPTGCLDYEGPYDFGGVLTNTNRDVVNGETVQKRNQAQKEMHCLHPGDLFPFTRKPLFVIVDSSNSTAYKNFSNLFGQPLVCLLSPTVYPQSMQDQSQRGSLFTLFLYCPLLAFLSVCGLSSLRQGLWEKAEEFLCKVFRDIGQMITRSRAIDQAFLQFYGDEFLRLLLIRFVFCSATLRMHKLFQESRSFPESYPQLPKQDTVESSFLRKHVLELAAMLDVQRLFWDRALDFVDSQEY
;
A
#
# COMPACT_ATOMS: atom_id res chain seq x y z
N MET A 1 24.24 21.77 64.88
CA MET A 1 22.77 21.78 64.71
C MET A 1 22.52 21.67 63.21
N VAL A 2 22.02 20.51 62.80
CA VAL A 2 21.93 20.02 61.42
C VAL A 2 20.89 20.84 60.65
N TRP A 3 21.29 21.46 59.54
CA TRP A 3 20.36 21.89 58.51
C TRP A 3 20.49 20.88 57.36
N SER A 4 19.73 19.79 57.49
CA SER A 4 19.46 18.88 56.38
C SER A 4 18.57 19.62 55.39
N THR A 5 19.17 20.21 54.37
CA THR A 5 18.43 20.60 53.17
C THR A 5 18.19 19.32 52.36
N THR A 6 17.19 18.55 52.78
CA THR A 6 16.53 17.60 51.90
C THR A 6 16.03 18.41 50.71
N ILE A 7 16.71 18.29 49.57
CA ILE A 7 16.12 18.62 48.28
C ILE A 7 14.91 17.69 48.19
N ALA A 8 13.74 18.21 48.56
CA ALA A 8 12.49 17.55 48.28
C ALA A 8 12.46 17.35 46.77
N LEU A 9 12.61 16.09 46.34
CA LEU A 9 12.29 15.64 45.00
C LEU A 9 10.96 16.28 44.63
N VAL A 10 10.97 17.29 43.76
CA VAL A 10 9.76 17.79 43.14
C VAL A 10 9.12 16.55 42.52
N PRO A 11 7.95 16.09 43.01
CA PRO A 11 7.28 14.95 42.39
C PRO A 11 7.14 15.34 40.93
N SER A 12 7.72 14.55 40.02
CA SER A 12 7.68 14.86 38.60
C SER A 12 6.21 15.08 38.23
N MET A 13 5.83 16.32 37.93
CA MET A 13 4.44 16.66 37.64
C MET A 13 3.89 15.65 36.63
N PRO A 14 2.71 15.04 36.86
CA PRO A 14 2.14 14.03 35.96
C PRO A 14 2.17 14.46 34.48
N GLU A 15 2.00 15.75 34.22
CA GLU A 15 2.09 16.38 32.90
C GLU A 15 3.45 16.22 32.20
N LEU A 16 4.56 16.28 32.95
CA LEU A 16 5.91 16.11 32.40
C LEU A 16 6.14 14.66 31.94
N VAL A 17 5.61 13.69 32.70
CA VAL A 17 5.70 12.27 32.33
C VAL A 17 4.83 11.99 31.11
N VAL A 18 3.60 12.52 31.06
CA VAL A 18 2.74 12.43 29.86
C VAL A 18 3.41 13.02 28.62
N LYS A 19 4.14 14.14 28.74
CA LYS A 19 4.93 14.70 27.63
C LYS A 19 6.02 13.72 27.16
N LYS A 20 6.70 13.04 28.09
CA LYS A 20 7.70 12.01 27.77
C LYS A 20 7.08 10.81 27.04
N LEU A 21 5.96 10.28 27.53
CA LEU A 21 5.24 9.17 26.87
C LEU A 21 4.80 9.54 25.44
N ARG A 22 4.26 10.74 25.26
CA ARG A 22 3.90 11.27 23.95
C ARG A 22 5.10 11.50 23.02
N TYR A 23 6.28 11.78 23.57
CA TYR A 23 7.51 11.87 22.79
C TYR A 23 7.91 10.49 22.28
N TYR A 24 7.93 9.47 23.14
CA TYR A 24 8.20 8.08 22.75
C TYR A 24 7.27 7.61 21.64
N ALA A 25 5.95 7.79 21.80
CA ALA A 25 4.98 7.39 20.78
C ALA A 25 5.28 8.04 19.41
N ARG A 26 5.56 9.35 19.38
CA ARG A 26 5.92 10.04 18.13
C ARG A 26 7.27 9.57 17.56
N TYR A 27 8.24 9.29 18.42
CA TYR A 27 9.55 8.83 17.97
C TYR A 27 9.48 7.41 17.38
N ILE A 28 8.63 6.55 17.94
CA ILE A 28 8.32 5.23 17.35
C ILE A 28 7.74 5.40 15.95
N VAL A 29 6.77 6.32 15.74
CA VAL A 29 6.23 6.61 14.39
C VAL A 29 7.33 7.01 13.42
N VAL A 30 8.25 7.91 13.82
CA VAL A 30 9.39 8.30 12.97
C VAL A 30 10.26 7.09 12.64
N CYS A 31 10.54 6.21 13.59
CA CYS A 31 11.36 5.02 13.36
C CYS A 31 10.66 4.02 12.42
N LEU A 32 9.34 3.83 12.56
CA LEU A 32 8.53 3.04 11.63
C LEU A 32 8.62 3.62 10.21
N LEU A 33 8.42 4.93 10.06
CA LEU A 33 8.49 5.63 8.77
C LEU A 33 9.87 5.58 8.14
N LEU A 34 10.93 5.42 8.92
CA LEU A 34 12.32 5.25 8.45
C LEU A 34 12.73 3.78 8.28
N ASN A 35 11.79 2.83 8.46
CA ASN A 35 12.04 1.39 8.44
C ASN A 35 13.13 0.92 9.43
N LYS A 36 13.26 1.59 10.59
CA LYS A 36 14.23 1.26 11.65
C LYS A 36 13.60 0.34 12.70
N MET A 37 13.18 -0.86 12.28
CA MET A 37 12.38 -1.77 13.11
C MET A 37 13.11 -2.25 14.38
N ASP A 38 14.43 -2.39 14.37
CA ASP A 38 15.17 -2.78 15.58
C ASP A 38 15.12 -1.69 16.65
N LEU A 39 15.20 -0.42 16.23
CA LEU A 39 15.03 0.71 17.14
C LEU A 39 13.57 0.81 17.64
N VAL A 40 12.59 0.48 16.79
CA VAL A 40 11.18 0.39 17.22
C VAL A 40 11.02 -0.61 18.35
N LYS A 41 11.58 -1.83 18.23
CA LYS A 41 11.50 -2.85 19.29
C LYS A 41 12.07 -2.36 20.62
N VAL A 42 13.21 -1.66 20.58
CA VAL A 42 13.83 -1.06 21.77
C VAL A 42 12.92 0.02 22.38
N LEU A 43 12.43 0.94 21.56
CA LEU A 43 11.58 2.05 22.02
C LEU A 43 10.23 1.59 22.57
N VAL A 44 9.65 0.52 22.04
CA VAL A 44 8.40 -0.07 22.57
C VAL A 44 8.63 -0.63 23.97
N LYS A 45 9.76 -1.31 24.18
CA LYS A 45 10.13 -1.81 25.50
C LYS A 45 10.33 -0.66 26.49
N GLU A 46 11.08 0.36 26.11
CA GLU A 46 11.28 1.56 26.96
C GLU A 46 9.95 2.27 27.27
N LEU A 47 9.06 2.40 26.28
CA LEU A 47 7.73 2.99 26.48
C LEU A 47 6.90 2.17 27.47
N SER A 48 6.97 0.84 27.43
CA SER A 48 6.29 -0.03 28.38
C SER A 48 6.76 0.21 29.82
N GLU A 49 8.09 0.24 30.02
CA GLU A 49 8.70 0.50 31.33
C GLU A 49 8.28 1.87 31.88
N GLU A 50 8.23 2.91 31.03
CA GLU A 50 7.80 4.25 31.44
C GLU A 50 6.29 4.33 31.77
N ILE A 51 5.44 3.57 31.08
CA ILE A 51 3.99 3.50 31.38
C ILE A 51 3.75 2.78 32.70
N GLU A 52 4.49 1.71 32.99
CA GLU A 52 4.42 1.00 34.28
C GLU A 52 4.81 1.94 35.42
N ASP A 53 5.93 2.65 35.30
CA ASP A 53 6.39 3.64 36.26
C ASP A 53 5.36 4.77 36.47
N TYR A 54 4.78 5.29 35.40
CA TYR A 54 3.73 6.31 35.46
C TYR A 54 2.49 5.80 36.21
N THR A 55 2.04 4.60 35.89
CA THR A 55 0.85 3.99 36.49
C THR A 55 1.03 3.77 37.99
N GLN A 56 2.18 3.22 38.40
CA GLN A 56 2.49 2.96 39.81
C GLN A 56 2.57 4.25 40.63
N ARG A 57 3.11 5.33 40.07
CA ARG A 57 3.31 6.60 40.78
C ARG A 57 2.04 7.42 40.93
N PHE A 58 1.13 7.37 39.96
CA PHE A 58 0.01 8.32 39.87
C PHE A 58 -1.38 7.69 39.92
N ASN A 59 -1.50 6.35 39.88
CA ASN A 59 -2.77 5.61 39.96
C ASN A 59 -3.89 6.23 39.10
N THR A 60 -3.58 6.45 37.81
CA THR A 60 -4.39 7.29 36.91
C THR A 60 -5.41 6.51 36.11
N GLU A 61 -6.59 7.11 35.90
CA GLU A 61 -7.60 6.67 34.93
C GLU A 61 -7.07 6.52 33.49
N TYR A 62 -5.97 7.20 33.13
CA TYR A 62 -5.30 7.12 31.83
C TYR A 62 -4.51 5.82 31.59
N GLN A 63 -4.40 4.93 32.58
CA GLN A 63 -3.69 3.65 32.40
C GLN A 63 -4.26 2.84 31.23
N LEU A 64 -5.59 2.82 31.10
CA LEU A 64 -6.26 2.08 30.03
C LEU A 64 -5.89 2.65 28.64
N GLU A 65 -5.85 3.98 28.50
CA GLU A 65 -5.47 4.64 27.25
C GLU A 65 -4.02 4.32 26.84
N TRP A 66 -3.09 4.38 27.79
CA TRP A 66 -1.68 4.07 27.52
C TRP A 66 -1.44 2.57 27.23
N ASN A 67 -2.17 1.68 27.90
CA ASN A 67 -2.15 0.26 27.57
C ASN A 67 -2.72 -0.01 26.17
N LEU A 68 -3.77 0.70 25.77
CA LEU A 68 -4.28 0.64 24.40
C LEU A 68 -3.23 1.11 23.39
N VAL A 69 -2.47 2.17 23.69
CA VAL A 69 -1.35 2.61 22.85
C VAL A 69 -0.29 1.52 22.69
N LEU A 70 0.11 0.84 23.77
CA LEU A 70 1.07 -0.27 23.69
C LEU A 70 0.53 -1.44 22.85
N GLN A 71 -0.73 -1.82 23.05
CA GLN A 71 -1.40 -2.87 22.28
C GLN A 71 -1.48 -2.50 20.79
N GLU A 72 -1.81 -1.25 20.47
CA GLU A 72 -1.81 -0.72 19.11
C GLU A 72 -0.43 -0.84 18.46
N VAL A 73 0.64 -0.43 19.15
CA VAL A 73 2.01 -0.53 18.60
C VAL A 73 2.43 -1.99 18.40
N ALA A 74 2.18 -2.86 19.39
CA ALA A 74 2.52 -4.27 19.30
C ALA A 74 1.80 -4.94 18.13
N ALA A 75 0.49 -4.73 18.02
CA ALA A 75 -0.31 -5.25 16.90
C ALA A 75 0.17 -4.70 15.55
N PHE A 76 0.60 -3.44 15.50
CA PHE A 76 1.13 -2.81 14.28
C PHE A 76 2.46 -3.41 13.83
N VAL A 77 3.39 -3.64 14.76
CA VAL A 77 4.70 -4.27 14.48
C VAL A 77 4.55 -5.73 14.07
N GLU A 78 3.53 -6.42 14.59
CA GLU A 78 3.23 -7.83 14.30
C GLU A 78 2.17 -8.01 13.20
N ALA A 79 1.83 -6.94 12.48
CA ALA A 79 0.76 -6.97 11.48
C ALA A 79 1.14 -7.77 10.22
N ASP A 80 2.42 -8.01 9.97
CA ASP A 80 2.84 -8.81 8.82
C ASP A 80 2.49 -10.29 9.03
N PRO A 81 1.80 -10.93 8.06
CA PRO A 81 1.30 -12.29 8.25
C PRO A 81 2.39 -13.36 8.17
N VAL A 82 3.56 -13.03 7.63
CA VAL A 82 4.67 -13.96 7.43
C VAL A 82 5.97 -13.31 7.88
N VAL A 83 6.80 -14.05 8.62
CA VAL A 83 8.13 -13.58 9.06
C VAL A 83 9.25 -14.25 8.28
N VAL A 84 10.32 -13.53 7.98
CA VAL A 84 11.51 -14.09 7.35
C VAL A 84 12.59 -14.32 8.38
N LEU A 85 13.13 -15.55 8.41
CA LEU A 85 14.05 -16.01 9.43
C LEU A 85 15.43 -16.28 8.82
N ASN A 86 16.47 -15.75 9.45
CA ASN A 86 17.85 -16.08 9.08
C ASN A 86 18.23 -17.50 9.58
N ASN A 87 19.50 -17.87 9.44
CA ASN A 87 20.02 -19.17 9.89
C ASN A 87 19.99 -19.34 11.41
N GLU A 88 19.94 -18.24 12.17
CA GLU A 88 19.91 -18.19 13.63
C GLU A 88 18.47 -18.09 14.18
N ASN A 89 17.45 -18.23 13.32
CA ASN A 89 16.03 -18.04 13.65
C ASN A 89 15.67 -16.61 14.14
N THR A 90 16.46 -15.60 13.79
CA THR A 90 16.10 -14.20 14.05
C THR A 90 15.31 -13.62 12.88
N VAL A 91 14.37 -12.73 13.19
CA VAL A 91 13.52 -12.07 12.19
C VAL A 91 14.34 -11.04 11.41
N VAL A 92 14.38 -11.20 10.09
CA VAL A 92 15.00 -10.28 9.15
C VAL A 92 14.01 -9.19 8.77
N VAL A 93 14.44 -7.93 8.86
CA VAL A 93 13.64 -6.78 8.43
C VAL A 93 13.79 -6.62 6.92
N ILE A 94 12.68 -6.73 6.21
CA ILE A 94 12.65 -6.59 4.74
C ILE A 94 12.16 -5.21 4.38
N SER A 95 12.86 -4.55 3.46
CA SER A 95 12.42 -3.30 2.89
C SER A 95 11.76 -3.52 1.53
N ASN A 96 10.60 -2.89 1.35
CA ASN A 96 9.83 -2.95 0.10
C ASN A 96 9.82 -1.62 -0.64
N ARG A 97 10.74 -0.72 -0.27
CA ARG A 97 10.99 0.56 -0.94
C ARG A 97 11.59 0.34 -2.32
N LEU A 98 11.43 1.33 -3.17
CA LEU A 98 12.01 1.30 -4.51
C LEU A 98 13.55 1.39 -4.41
N GLN A 99 14.22 0.29 -4.74
CA GLN A 99 15.68 0.19 -4.83
C GLN A 99 16.20 0.94 -6.05
N GLU A 100 17.43 1.47 -5.96
CA GLU A 100 18.11 2.05 -7.12
C GLU A 100 18.39 0.95 -8.16
N GLY A 101 17.86 1.10 -9.38
CA GLY A 101 17.90 0.04 -10.40
C GLY A 101 16.99 -1.16 -10.13
N GLY A 102 16.14 -1.11 -9.10
CA GLY A 102 15.17 -2.16 -8.78
C GLY A 102 14.08 -2.35 -9.83
N MET A 103 13.88 -1.34 -10.70
CA MET A 103 12.99 -1.42 -11.85
C MET A 103 13.80 -1.45 -13.13
N SER A 104 13.46 -2.38 -14.04
CA SER A 104 14.14 -2.48 -15.33
C SER A 104 14.06 -1.15 -16.09
N PRO A 105 15.15 -0.66 -16.72
CA PRO A 105 15.09 0.50 -17.59
C PRO A 105 14.04 0.30 -18.68
N LEU A 106 13.45 1.40 -19.16
CA LEU A 106 12.62 1.35 -20.35
C LEU A 106 13.51 0.95 -21.54
N GLU A 107 13.06 -0.02 -22.35
CA GLU A 107 13.79 -0.45 -23.56
C GLU A 107 13.89 0.70 -24.56
N GLN A 108 15.03 0.79 -25.27
CA GLN A 108 15.28 1.83 -26.27
C GLN A 108 14.19 1.80 -27.35
N GLY A 109 13.51 2.93 -27.57
CA GLY A 109 12.42 3.04 -28.55
C GLY A 109 11.02 2.73 -28.01
N MET A 110 10.89 2.39 -26.72
CA MET A 110 9.57 2.31 -26.08
C MET A 110 8.91 3.69 -26.00
N VAL A 111 7.67 3.78 -26.49
CA VAL A 111 6.85 4.97 -26.40
C VAL A 111 5.91 4.82 -25.20
N VAL A 112 6.34 5.35 -24.06
CA VAL A 112 5.53 5.46 -22.84
C VAL A 112 5.35 6.93 -22.48
N GLY A 113 4.35 7.24 -21.64
CA GLY A 113 4.13 8.61 -21.20
C GLY A 113 5.29 9.16 -20.38
N GLN A 114 5.45 10.48 -20.41
CA GLN A 114 6.45 11.21 -19.62
C GLN A 114 5.84 11.77 -18.33
N LEU A 115 4.84 11.08 -17.79
CA LEU A 115 4.16 11.49 -16.57
C LEU A 115 5.03 11.15 -15.35
N THR A 116 5.01 12.02 -14.34
CA THR A 116 5.70 11.80 -13.06
C THR A 116 4.72 11.82 -11.90
N LEU A 117 4.84 10.86 -10.98
CA LEU A 117 4.04 10.89 -9.75
C LEU A 117 4.55 12.01 -8.84
N ALA A 118 3.74 13.06 -8.68
CA ALA A 118 4.10 14.20 -7.83
C ALA A 118 3.43 14.12 -6.47
N ASP A 119 2.12 13.85 -6.44
CA ASP A 119 1.32 13.85 -5.22
C ASP A 119 0.60 12.52 -5.03
N ALA A 120 0.52 12.06 -3.78
CA ALA A 120 -0.26 10.91 -3.37
C ALA A 120 -1.13 11.25 -2.15
N LEU A 121 -2.45 11.10 -2.27
CA LEU A 121 -3.38 11.09 -1.14
C LEU A 121 -3.59 9.65 -0.72
N ILE A 122 -3.29 9.34 0.54
CA ILE A 122 -3.41 8.00 1.12
C ILE A 122 -4.48 8.07 2.21
N ILE A 123 -5.64 7.48 1.93
CA ILE A 123 -6.81 7.52 2.80
C ILE A 123 -7.00 6.16 3.48
N GLY A 124 -7.10 6.18 4.81
CA GLY A 124 -7.48 5.02 5.61
C GLY A 124 -8.78 5.26 6.37
N ASN A 125 -9.85 4.57 5.99
CA ASN A 125 -11.17 4.61 6.60
C ASN A 125 -11.83 3.22 6.71
N CYS A 126 -11.04 2.15 6.67
CA CYS A 126 -11.48 0.81 7.03
C CYS A 126 -11.73 0.74 8.55
N ASN A 127 -12.83 0.09 8.94
CA ASN A 127 -13.11 -0.18 10.34
C ASN A 127 -12.29 -1.36 10.83
N ASN A 128 -11.90 -1.34 12.10
CA ASN A 128 -11.19 -2.44 12.74
C ASN A 128 -9.96 -2.85 11.92
N GLN A 129 -9.12 -1.90 11.54
CA GLN A 129 -7.81 -2.19 10.98
C GLN A 129 -6.77 -1.78 12.01
N VAL A 130 -5.74 -2.61 12.19
CA VAL A 130 -4.61 -2.29 13.04
C VAL A 130 -4.04 -0.93 12.63
N LYS A 131 -3.86 -0.08 13.64
CA LYS A 131 -3.35 1.29 13.49
C LYS A 131 -2.46 1.64 14.66
N PHE A 132 -1.61 2.62 14.44
CA PHE A 132 -0.89 3.30 15.50
C PHE A 132 -0.75 4.78 15.15
N SER A 133 -1.11 5.68 16.08
CA SER A 133 -1.04 7.13 15.88
C SER A 133 -1.74 7.62 14.60
N GLU A 134 -2.97 7.15 14.37
CA GLU A 134 -3.78 7.48 13.18
C GLU A 134 -3.18 6.99 11.84
N LEU A 135 -2.15 6.16 11.88
CA LEU A 135 -1.62 5.48 10.70
C LEU A 135 -2.11 4.04 10.71
N THR A 136 -2.95 3.66 9.75
CA THR A 136 -3.33 2.25 9.59
C THR A 136 -2.22 1.46 8.89
N ILE A 137 -2.22 0.13 9.05
CA ILE A 137 -1.21 -0.72 8.40
C ILE A 137 -1.22 -0.59 6.87
N ASP A 138 -2.39 -0.44 6.26
CA ASP A 138 -2.48 -0.29 4.80
C ASP A 138 -1.99 1.07 4.32
N MET A 139 -2.28 2.14 5.09
CA MET A 139 -1.69 3.45 4.81
C MET A 139 -0.16 3.39 4.88
N PHE A 140 0.39 2.72 5.89
CA PHE A 140 1.83 2.54 6.05
C PHE A 140 2.44 1.74 4.89
N ARG A 141 1.80 0.63 4.49
CA ARG A 141 2.25 -0.20 3.36
C ARG A 141 2.32 0.59 2.06
N ILE A 142 1.28 1.34 1.71
CA ILE A 142 1.29 2.19 0.51
C ILE A 142 2.30 3.32 0.63
N LEU A 143 2.42 3.95 1.81
CA LEU A 143 3.44 4.96 2.07
C LEU A 143 4.84 4.41 1.78
N GLN A 144 5.20 3.26 2.34
CA GLN A 144 6.49 2.62 2.13
C GLN A 144 6.70 2.17 0.67
N ALA A 145 5.67 1.73 -0.03
CA ALA A 145 5.74 1.39 -1.46
C ALA A 145 6.04 2.62 -2.36
N LEU A 146 5.73 3.83 -1.87
CA LEU A 146 5.96 5.10 -2.54
C LEU A 146 7.20 5.85 -2.02
N GLU A 147 8.13 5.13 -1.39
CA GLU A 147 9.43 5.63 -0.95
C GLU A 147 10.56 4.95 -1.71
N ARG A 148 11.58 5.73 -2.09
CA ARG A 148 12.90 5.21 -2.48
C ARG A 148 13.71 4.80 -1.27
N GLU A 149 14.61 3.85 -1.45
CA GLU A 149 15.65 3.64 -0.44
C GLU A 149 16.51 4.90 -0.25
N PRO A 150 16.87 5.24 1.00
CA PRO A 150 17.79 6.31 1.24
C PRO A 150 19.17 5.90 0.72
N VAL A 151 19.69 6.66 -0.24
CA VAL A 151 21.08 6.51 -0.70
C VAL A 151 22.00 6.87 0.46
N ASN A 152 22.79 5.93 0.95
CA ASN A 152 23.84 6.21 1.92
C ASN A 152 24.93 7.05 1.25
N LEU A 153 24.89 8.38 1.42
CA LEU A 153 25.89 9.30 0.84
C LEU A 153 27.35 9.00 1.29
N ALA A 154 27.55 8.20 2.34
CA ALA A 154 28.88 7.86 2.86
C ALA A 154 29.69 6.91 1.95
N THR A 155 29.06 6.14 1.07
CA THR A 155 29.75 5.15 0.22
C THR A 155 30.18 5.69 -1.15
N THR A 156 29.70 6.87 -1.54
CA THR A 156 30.06 7.50 -2.82
C THR A 156 31.42 8.21 -2.84
N THR A 157 32.05 8.43 -1.69
CA THR A 157 33.38 9.07 -1.61
C THR A 157 34.57 8.13 -1.81
N SER A 158 34.37 6.82 -1.91
CA SER A 158 35.48 5.83 -1.94
C SER A 158 35.82 5.24 -3.32
N LYS A 159 35.23 5.74 -4.42
CA LYS A 159 35.51 5.25 -5.78
C LYS A 159 36.32 6.19 -6.69
N TYR A 160 36.73 7.37 -6.19
CA TYR A 160 37.68 8.24 -6.89
C TYR A 160 39.04 8.21 -6.19
N GLY A 161 39.66 7.03 -6.18
CA GLY A 161 40.99 6.84 -5.65
C GLY A 161 41.77 5.92 -6.57
N THR A 162 42.81 6.47 -7.19
CA THR A 162 43.85 5.79 -7.99
C THR A 162 43.50 5.64 -9.48
N LEU A 163 44.06 6.51 -10.32
CA LEU A 163 44.94 6.15 -11.44
C LEU A 163 45.55 7.41 -12.12
N ALA A 164 46.88 7.46 -12.04
CA ALA A 164 47.87 7.98 -13.00
C ALA A 164 47.75 9.40 -13.61
N LEU A 165 48.79 10.18 -13.35
CA LEU A 165 49.18 11.42 -14.03
C LEU A 165 49.45 11.20 -15.52
N THR A 166 48.65 11.78 -16.42
CA THR A 166 49.05 12.07 -17.81
C THR A 166 48.23 13.26 -18.32
N PRO A 167 48.84 14.30 -18.93
CA PRO A 167 48.09 15.47 -19.40
C PRO A 167 47.62 15.33 -20.86
N CYS A 168 46.49 16.01 -21.15
CA CYS A 168 45.97 16.46 -22.46
C CYS A 168 44.87 15.65 -23.17
N LEU A 169 43.60 16.10 -23.05
CA LEU A 169 42.75 16.72 -24.10
C LEU A 169 41.27 16.79 -23.64
N PRO A 170 40.48 17.81 -24.04
CA PRO A 170 39.13 18.02 -23.54
C PRO A 170 38.10 17.20 -24.33
N SER A 171 37.70 16.06 -23.79
CA SER A 171 36.52 15.33 -24.26
C SER A 171 35.28 15.94 -23.61
N GLN A 172 34.30 16.34 -24.42
CA GLN A 172 32.99 16.79 -23.98
C GLN A 172 32.27 15.66 -23.22
N GLU A 173 32.20 15.79 -21.90
CA GLU A 173 31.24 15.06 -21.07
C GLU A 173 29.88 15.76 -21.16
N PRO A 174 28.78 15.08 -21.55
CA PRO A 174 27.46 15.60 -21.24
C PRO A 174 27.27 15.47 -19.72
N SER A 175 27.55 16.56 -19.02
CA SER A 175 27.21 16.77 -17.62
C SER A 175 25.68 16.90 -17.48
N GLU A 176 24.94 15.82 -17.75
CA GLU A 176 23.62 15.63 -17.16
C GLU A 176 23.85 14.96 -15.81
N LYS A 177 23.93 15.75 -14.74
CA LYS A 177 23.71 15.22 -13.40
C LYS A 177 22.39 14.43 -13.47
N PRO A 178 22.35 13.12 -13.15
CA PRO A 178 21.09 12.39 -13.17
C PRO A 178 20.14 13.16 -12.26
N ALA A 179 19.01 13.61 -12.82
CA ALA A 179 18.00 14.34 -12.07
C ALA A 179 17.70 13.53 -10.81
N LYS A 180 17.99 14.12 -9.65
CA LYS A 180 17.82 13.48 -8.36
C LYS A 180 16.33 13.13 -8.27
N ARG A 181 15.96 11.86 -8.46
CA ARG A 181 14.55 11.45 -8.52
C ARG A 181 13.97 11.56 -7.12
N GLU A 182 13.16 12.58 -6.88
CA GLU A 182 12.53 12.86 -5.60
C GLU A 182 11.36 11.89 -5.34
N ASN A 183 11.04 11.65 -4.07
CA ASN A 183 9.84 10.90 -3.70
C ASN A 183 8.61 11.82 -3.85
N PRO A 184 7.43 11.27 -4.19
CA PRO A 184 6.21 12.07 -4.27
C PRO A 184 5.85 12.61 -2.89
N HIS A 185 5.19 13.77 -2.90
CA HIS A 185 4.56 14.34 -1.72
C HIS A 185 3.38 13.47 -1.30
N LYS A 186 3.21 13.23 0.01
CA LYS A 186 2.21 12.30 0.55
C LYS A 186 1.32 13.00 1.57
N TYR A 187 0.02 12.96 1.34
CA TYR A 187 -1.00 13.40 2.27
C TYR A 187 -1.64 12.18 2.93
N LEU A 188 -1.55 12.07 4.24
CA LEU A 188 -2.11 10.96 5.02
C LEU A 188 -3.41 11.42 5.68
N LEU A 189 -4.52 10.80 5.28
CA LEU A 189 -5.85 11.16 5.78
C LEU A 189 -6.49 9.94 6.46
N TYR A 190 -6.47 9.94 7.79
CA TYR A 190 -7.14 8.91 8.59
C TYR A 190 -8.56 9.34 8.93
N LYS A 191 -9.53 8.48 8.57
CA LYS A 191 -10.97 8.71 8.69
C LYS A 191 -11.38 10.15 8.34
N PRO A 192 -11.02 10.67 7.15
CA PRO A 192 -11.39 12.02 6.76
C PRO A 192 -12.89 12.12 6.53
N THR A 193 -13.47 13.26 6.88
CA THR A 193 -14.80 13.64 6.37
C THR A 193 -14.76 13.87 4.87
N PHE A 194 -15.91 13.78 4.20
CA PHE A 194 -16.05 14.13 2.78
C PHE A 194 -15.42 15.49 2.46
N SER A 195 -15.74 16.53 3.24
CA SER A 195 -15.22 17.88 3.04
C SER A 195 -13.70 17.98 3.20
N GLN A 196 -13.12 17.29 4.18
CA GLN A 196 -11.66 17.22 4.33
C GLN A 196 -11.02 16.56 3.11
N LEU A 197 -11.51 15.38 2.73
CA LEU A 197 -11.00 14.66 1.56
C LEU A 197 -11.08 15.53 0.29
N PHE A 198 -12.22 16.15 0.04
CA PHE A 198 -12.42 17.01 -1.13
C PHE A 198 -11.53 18.26 -1.12
N THR A 199 -11.23 18.80 0.06
CA THR A 199 -10.31 19.93 0.22
C THR A 199 -8.89 19.54 -0.20
N PHE A 200 -8.39 18.39 0.25
CA PHE A 200 -7.07 17.90 -0.16
C PHE A 200 -7.01 17.54 -1.64
N LEU A 201 -8.05 16.90 -2.21
CA LEU A 201 -8.13 16.65 -3.65
C LEU A 201 -8.05 17.96 -4.45
N SER A 202 -8.81 18.97 -4.03
CA SER A 202 -8.84 20.28 -4.69
C SER A 202 -7.50 21.01 -4.59
N ALA A 203 -6.85 20.97 -3.42
CA ALA A 203 -5.53 21.56 -3.21
C ALA A 203 -4.47 20.89 -4.09
N SER A 204 -4.34 19.57 -4.02
CA SER A 204 -3.40 18.82 -4.87
C SER A 204 -3.68 19.02 -6.35
N PHE A 205 -4.94 18.98 -6.79
CA PHE A 205 -5.27 19.24 -8.20
C PHE A 205 -4.82 20.64 -8.66
N LYS A 206 -5.01 21.66 -7.83
CA LYS A 206 -4.58 23.04 -8.12
C LYS A 206 -3.07 23.15 -8.23
N GLU A 207 -2.35 22.52 -7.30
CA GLU A 207 -0.89 22.63 -7.17
C GLU A 207 -0.13 21.63 -8.07
N LEU A 208 -0.81 20.63 -8.62
CA LEU A 208 -0.20 19.58 -9.44
C LEU A 208 0.55 20.17 -10.65
N PRO A 209 1.87 19.91 -10.80
CA PRO A 209 2.66 20.41 -11.92
C PRO A 209 2.18 19.88 -13.28
N VAL A 210 2.71 20.47 -14.36
CA VAL A 210 2.48 19.98 -15.73
C VAL A 210 3.15 18.61 -15.90
N ASN A 211 2.48 17.70 -16.61
CA ASN A 211 2.92 16.31 -16.80
C ASN A 211 3.10 15.53 -15.49
N SER A 212 2.39 15.91 -14.43
CA SER A 212 2.39 15.19 -13.17
C SER A 212 1.07 14.45 -12.91
N VAL A 213 1.15 13.44 -12.06
CA VAL A 213 0.05 12.56 -11.69
C VAL A 213 -0.33 12.79 -10.24
N LEU A 214 -1.63 12.82 -10.00
CA LEU A 214 -2.21 12.66 -8.67
C LEU A 214 -2.55 11.19 -8.44
N LEU A 215 -1.97 10.56 -7.42
CA LEU A 215 -2.39 9.24 -6.96
C LEU A 215 -3.39 9.39 -5.80
N VAL A 216 -4.49 8.66 -5.84
CA VAL A 216 -5.47 8.60 -4.75
C VAL A 216 -5.63 7.14 -4.34
N TYR A 217 -5.17 6.80 -3.14
CA TYR A 217 -5.37 5.49 -2.53
C TYR A 217 -6.49 5.55 -1.49
N LEU A 218 -7.52 4.73 -1.68
CA LEU A 218 -8.70 4.65 -0.84
C LEU A 218 -8.79 3.26 -0.20
N SER A 219 -8.42 3.12 1.07
CA SER A 219 -8.76 1.94 1.88
C SER A 219 -9.97 2.29 2.74
N ALA A 220 -11.16 1.87 2.34
CA ALA A 220 -12.40 2.31 2.99
C ALA A 220 -13.56 1.32 2.85
N THR A 221 -14.47 1.35 3.83
CA THR A 221 -15.71 0.56 3.79
C THR A 221 -16.58 0.98 2.61
N GLY A 222 -17.12 0.02 1.86
CA GLY A 222 -17.99 0.29 0.71
C GLY A 222 -19.38 0.79 1.13
N VAL A 223 -19.91 1.73 0.38
CA VAL A 223 -21.30 2.19 0.45
C VAL A 223 -22.02 1.68 -0.79
N PHE A 224 -23.08 0.90 -0.60
CA PHE A 224 -23.83 0.27 -1.68
C PHE A 224 -25.09 1.08 -2.02
N PRO A 225 -25.55 1.04 -3.29
CA PRO A 225 -26.72 1.80 -3.70
C PRO A 225 -28.00 1.33 -3.01
N THR A 226 -28.89 2.29 -2.75
CA THR A 226 -30.20 2.07 -2.10
C THR A 226 -31.29 2.05 -3.17
N GLY A 227 -31.55 0.87 -3.76
CA GLY A 227 -32.61 0.67 -4.76
C GLY A 227 -32.11 0.41 -6.19
N CYS A 228 -33.05 0.02 -7.06
CA CYS A 228 -32.82 -0.24 -8.48
C CYS A 228 -33.34 0.97 -9.29
N LEU A 229 -32.46 1.65 -10.01
CA LEU A 229 -32.81 2.78 -10.88
C LEU A 229 -32.59 2.40 -12.34
N ASP A 230 -33.51 2.82 -13.21
CA ASP A 230 -33.45 2.58 -14.66
C ASP A 230 -32.29 3.33 -15.37
N TYR A 231 -31.59 4.21 -14.65
CA TYR A 231 -30.43 4.98 -15.13
C TYR A 231 -29.23 4.76 -14.22
N GLU A 232 -28.18 4.12 -14.73
CA GLU A 232 -26.94 3.85 -14.02
C GLU A 232 -25.93 4.98 -14.24
N GLY A 233 -26.10 6.08 -13.51
CA GLY A 233 -25.13 7.16 -13.45
C GLY A 233 -23.95 6.84 -12.52
N PRO A 234 -22.87 7.64 -12.59
CA PRO A 234 -21.66 7.48 -11.76
C PRO A 234 -21.90 7.69 -10.25
N TYR A 235 -23.10 8.12 -9.86
CA TYR A 235 -23.55 8.27 -8.48
C TYR A 235 -24.49 7.15 -8.03
N ASP A 236 -24.85 6.23 -8.92
CA ASP A 236 -25.84 5.18 -8.68
C ASP A 236 -25.19 3.83 -8.34
N PHE A 237 -23.86 3.75 -8.42
CA PHE A 237 -23.09 2.57 -8.00
C PHE A 237 -22.69 2.60 -6.51
N GLY A 238 -23.07 3.64 -5.78
CA GLY A 238 -22.53 3.93 -4.45
C GLY A 238 -21.08 4.40 -4.53
N GLY A 239 -20.26 4.02 -3.56
CA GLY A 239 -18.86 4.43 -3.50
C GLY A 239 -18.17 3.96 -2.23
N VAL A 240 -17.29 4.78 -1.67
CA VAL A 240 -16.61 4.50 -0.40
C VAL A 240 -17.03 5.46 0.70
N LEU A 241 -17.14 4.93 1.92
CA LEU A 241 -17.54 5.69 3.10
C LEU A 241 -16.45 6.71 3.46
N THR A 242 -16.87 7.89 3.87
CA THR A 242 -16.08 8.93 4.52
C THR A 242 -16.61 9.14 5.94
N ASN A 243 -15.84 9.77 6.81
CA ASN A 243 -16.22 9.90 8.21
C ASN A 243 -17.35 10.92 8.40
N THR A 244 -18.29 10.57 9.26
CA THR A 244 -19.30 11.45 9.85
C THR A 244 -18.75 11.87 11.21
N ASN A 245 -18.24 13.10 11.37
CA ASN A 245 -17.72 13.57 12.68
C ASN A 245 -18.74 13.48 13.86
N ARG A 246 -19.99 13.05 13.62
CA ARG A 246 -21.12 13.03 14.56
C ARG A 246 -21.48 11.68 15.19
N ASP A 247 -20.88 10.55 14.79
CA ASP A 247 -21.40 9.22 15.19
C ASP A 247 -20.67 8.55 16.38
N VAL A 248 -19.84 9.28 17.12
CA VAL A 248 -19.22 8.74 18.36
C VAL A 248 -20.18 8.79 19.57
N VAL A 249 -21.33 9.47 19.48
CA VAL A 249 -22.17 9.75 20.66
C VAL A 249 -23.47 8.96 20.74
N ASN A 250 -24.04 8.41 19.65
CA ASN A 250 -25.31 7.68 19.73
C ASN A 250 -25.44 6.60 18.64
N GLY A 251 -24.90 5.41 18.91
CA GLY A 251 -24.90 4.26 18.00
C GLY A 251 -26.28 3.63 17.69
N GLU A 252 -27.39 4.19 18.19
CA GLU A 252 -28.72 3.55 18.10
C GLU A 252 -29.77 4.33 17.30
N THR A 253 -29.48 5.53 16.78
CA THR A 253 -30.53 6.39 16.15
C THR A 253 -30.38 6.67 14.64
N VAL A 254 -29.39 6.10 13.95
CA VAL A 254 -29.16 6.42 12.52
C VAL A 254 -29.99 5.56 11.55
N GLN A 255 -30.61 4.46 12.00
CA GLN A 255 -31.34 3.52 11.11
C GLN A 255 -32.72 3.98 10.62
N LYS A 256 -33.15 5.24 10.86
CA LYS A 256 -34.44 5.77 10.38
C LYS A 256 -34.34 7.09 9.63
N ARG A 257 -33.27 7.31 8.84
CA ARG A 257 -33.28 8.39 7.83
C ARG A 257 -33.83 7.86 6.51
N ASN A 258 -34.75 8.62 5.92
CA ASN A 258 -35.47 8.33 4.67
C ASN A 258 -34.57 7.69 3.60
N GLN A 259 -34.94 6.49 3.14
CA GLN A 259 -34.28 5.73 2.06
C GLN A 259 -34.27 6.44 0.68
N ALA A 260 -34.74 7.68 0.59
CA ALA A 260 -34.84 8.44 -0.66
C ALA A 260 -33.58 9.26 -0.99
N GLN A 261 -32.66 9.46 -0.03
CA GLN A 261 -31.45 10.27 -0.23
C GLN A 261 -30.19 9.39 -0.24
N LYS A 262 -29.25 9.73 -1.12
CA LYS A 262 -27.93 9.08 -1.16
C LYS A 262 -27.11 9.46 0.08
N GLU A 263 -26.21 8.58 0.50
CA GLU A 263 -25.34 8.80 1.65
C GLU A 263 -24.48 10.06 1.45
N MET A 264 -24.63 11.03 2.34
CA MET A 264 -23.90 12.31 2.29
C MET A 264 -22.40 12.09 2.50
N HIS A 265 -22.05 11.11 3.34
CA HIS A 265 -20.67 10.79 3.67
C HIS A 265 -20.13 9.65 2.80
N CYS A 266 -20.45 9.67 1.52
CA CYS A 266 -19.94 8.71 0.53
C CYS A 266 -19.20 9.47 -0.58
N LEU A 267 -17.95 9.09 -0.83
CA LEU A 267 -17.24 9.50 -2.03
C LEU A 267 -17.70 8.59 -3.17
N HIS A 268 -18.42 9.12 -4.15
CA HIS A 268 -18.87 8.37 -5.31
C HIS A 268 -17.84 8.48 -6.46
N PRO A 269 -17.85 7.57 -7.45
CA PRO A 269 -17.06 7.72 -8.67
C PRO A 269 -17.30 9.07 -9.36
N GLY A 270 -18.55 9.55 -9.36
CA GLY A 270 -18.93 10.84 -9.93
C GLY A 270 -18.19 12.05 -9.32
N ASP A 271 -17.84 11.97 -8.04
CA ASP A 271 -17.13 13.04 -7.33
C ASP A 271 -15.67 13.20 -7.79
N LEU A 272 -15.14 12.22 -8.54
CA LEU A 272 -13.79 12.28 -9.10
C LEU A 272 -13.71 12.98 -10.47
N PHE A 273 -14.83 13.16 -11.19
CA PHE A 273 -14.81 13.83 -12.50
C PHE A 273 -14.24 15.24 -12.51
N PRO A 274 -14.42 16.09 -11.48
CA PRO A 274 -13.72 17.37 -11.40
C PRO A 274 -12.21 17.24 -11.61
N PHE A 275 -11.62 16.18 -11.03
CA PHE A 275 -10.18 15.94 -10.95
C PHE A 275 -9.61 15.16 -12.13
N THR A 276 -10.45 14.52 -12.96
CA THR A 276 -10.01 13.85 -14.22
C THR A 276 -9.66 14.84 -15.34
N ARG A 277 -9.60 16.15 -15.06
CA ARG A 277 -9.02 17.18 -15.93
C ARG A 277 -7.49 17.19 -15.94
N LYS A 278 -6.87 16.42 -15.06
CA LYS A 278 -5.43 16.13 -15.04
C LYS A 278 -5.23 14.60 -14.93
N PRO A 279 -4.03 14.08 -15.25
CA PRO A 279 -3.72 12.67 -15.06
C PRO A 279 -4.00 12.20 -13.62
N LEU A 280 -4.89 11.22 -13.49
CA LEU A 280 -5.35 10.71 -12.19
C LEU A 280 -5.15 9.20 -12.13
N PHE A 281 -4.49 8.72 -11.06
CA PHE A 281 -4.34 7.30 -10.78
C PHE A 281 -5.07 6.98 -9.48
N VAL A 282 -5.98 6.02 -9.48
CA VAL A 282 -6.83 5.70 -8.33
C VAL A 282 -6.61 4.25 -7.94
N ILE A 283 -6.49 3.98 -6.64
CA ILE A 283 -6.46 2.63 -6.09
C ILE A 283 -7.59 2.56 -5.08
N VAL A 284 -8.54 1.65 -5.28
CA VAL A 284 -9.71 1.48 -4.43
C VAL A 284 -9.68 0.10 -3.80
N ASP A 285 -9.38 0.08 -2.51
CA ASP A 285 -9.42 -1.08 -1.64
C ASP A 285 -10.67 -1.02 -0.76
N SER A 286 -11.73 -1.68 -1.22
CA SER A 286 -13.07 -1.56 -0.64
C SER A 286 -13.96 -2.75 -1.00
N SER A 287 -14.92 -3.06 -0.12
CA SER A 287 -16.01 -3.99 -0.41
C SER A 287 -16.93 -3.53 -1.56
N ASN A 288 -16.88 -2.25 -1.95
CA ASN A 288 -17.56 -1.73 -3.14
C ASN A 288 -16.58 -1.08 -4.15
N SER A 289 -15.35 -1.61 -4.26
CA SER A 289 -14.34 -1.12 -5.20
C SER A 289 -14.84 -1.08 -6.65
N THR A 290 -15.66 -2.06 -7.05
CA THR A 290 -16.22 -2.18 -8.41
C THR A 290 -17.16 -1.03 -8.81
N ALA A 291 -17.60 -0.17 -7.87
CA ALA A 291 -18.28 1.08 -8.22
C ALA A 291 -17.42 1.98 -9.14
N TYR A 292 -16.09 1.88 -9.04
CA TYR A 292 -15.12 2.68 -9.79
C TYR A 292 -14.64 2.01 -11.09
N LYS A 293 -15.32 0.95 -11.55
CA LYS A 293 -14.95 0.23 -12.78
C LYS A 293 -15.41 0.90 -14.08
N ASN A 294 -16.32 1.87 -13.99
CA ASN A 294 -16.94 2.53 -15.12
C ASN A 294 -16.76 4.05 -15.03
N PHE A 295 -15.90 4.60 -15.86
CA PHE A 295 -15.76 6.05 -16.03
C PHE A 295 -16.03 6.44 -17.48
N SER A 296 -16.62 7.62 -17.66
CA SER A 296 -16.67 8.28 -18.96
C SER A 296 -15.43 9.14 -19.13
N ASN A 297 -14.74 9.03 -20.28
CA ASN A 297 -13.62 9.93 -20.56
C ASN A 297 -14.13 11.31 -21.00
N LEU A 298 -14.37 12.19 -20.03
CA LEU A 298 -14.97 13.51 -20.26
C LEU A 298 -13.97 14.58 -20.70
N PHE A 299 -12.68 14.43 -20.38
CA PHE A 299 -11.66 15.48 -20.56
C PHE A 299 -10.44 15.06 -21.37
N GLY A 300 -10.40 13.81 -21.85
CA GLY A 300 -9.29 13.30 -22.68
C GLY A 300 -7.99 13.06 -21.92
N GLN A 301 -7.98 13.17 -20.59
CA GLN A 301 -6.82 12.90 -19.75
C GLN A 301 -6.80 11.43 -19.29
N PRO A 302 -5.62 10.85 -19.05
CA PRO A 302 -5.53 9.48 -18.57
C PRO A 302 -6.12 9.33 -17.17
N LEU A 303 -6.88 8.26 -17.01
CA LEU A 303 -7.38 7.77 -15.74
C LEU A 303 -7.12 6.26 -15.69
N VAL A 304 -6.46 5.80 -14.64
CA VAL A 304 -6.37 4.37 -14.31
C VAL A 304 -6.90 4.15 -12.90
N CYS A 305 -7.78 3.17 -12.73
CA CYS A 305 -8.25 2.70 -11.44
C CYS A 305 -7.81 1.24 -11.23
N LEU A 306 -7.20 0.93 -10.09
CA LEU A 306 -6.91 -0.43 -9.64
C LEU A 306 -7.87 -0.77 -8.50
N LEU A 307 -8.67 -1.83 -8.66
CA LEU A 307 -9.79 -2.15 -7.79
C LEU A 307 -9.55 -3.47 -7.08
N SER A 308 -9.65 -3.47 -5.76
CA SER A 308 -9.53 -4.69 -4.95
C SER A 308 -10.64 -5.69 -5.28
N PRO A 309 -10.45 -6.99 -4.98
CA PRO A 309 -11.57 -7.92 -4.83
C PRO A 309 -12.63 -7.37 -3.87
N THR A 310 -13.90 -7.62 -4.18
CA THR A 310 -15.04 -7.29 -3.30
C THR A 310 -15.44 -8.45 -2.39
N VAL A 311 -14.96 -9.67 -2.69
CA VAL A 311 -15.23 -10.88 -1.92
C VAL A 311 -13.92 -11.64 -1.68
N TYR A 312 -13.58 -11.85 -0.42
CA TYR A 312 -12.45 -12.71 -0.02
C TYR A 312 -12.95 -14.05 0.54
N PRO A 313 -12.18 -15.14 0.41
CA PRO A 313 -12.48 -16.40 1.08
C PRO A 313 -12.64 -16.22 2.59
N GLN A 314 -13.52 -16.99 3.24
CA GLN A 314 -13.84 -16.84 4.68
C GLN A 314 -12.59 -16.90 5.56
N SER A 315 -11.65 -17.82 5.28
CA SER A 315 -10.39 -17.96 6.02
C SER A 315 -9.49 -16.71 5.97
N MET A 316 -9.70 -15.82 5.01
CA MET A 316 -8.95 -14.57 4.84
C MET A 316 -9.69 -13.37 5.44
N GLN A 317 -11.01 -13.45 5.64
CA GLN A 317 -11.80 -12.35 6.21
C GLN A 317 -11.42 -12.07 7.67
N ASP A 318 -11.12 -13.12 8.44
CA ASP A 318 -10.66 -13.00 9.83
C ASP A 318 -9.31 -12.26 9.97
N GLN A 319 -8.50 -12.26 8.90
CA GLN A 319 -7.21 -11.59 8.87
C GLN A 319 -7.29 -10.10 8.45
N SER A 320 -8.49 -9.60 8.13
CA SER A 320 -8.71 -8.21 7.69
C SER A 320 -8.21 -7.14 8.67
N GLN A 321 -8.13 -7.49 9.96
CA GLN A 321 -7.53 -6.64 11.00
C GLN A 321 -6.07 -6.27 10.66
N ARG A 322 -5.31 -7.20 10.06
CA ARG A 322 -3.89 -7.06 9.69
C ARG A 322 -3.67 -6.39 8.33
N GLY A 323 -4.69 -5.75 7.80
CA GLY A 323 -4.65 -5.05 6.52
C GLY A 323 -5.23 -5.85 5.37
N SER A 324 -5.43 -5.18 4.25
CA SER A 324 -5.97 -5.78 3.03
C SER A 324 -4.94 -6.65 2.34
N LEU A 325 -5.38 -7.83 1.90
CA LEU A 325 -4.57 -8.71 1.06
C LEU A 325 -4.20 -8.03 -0.27
N PHE A 326 -5.13 -7.27 -0.85
CA PHE A 326 -4.85 -6.53 -2.08
C PHE A 326 -3.71 -5.52 -1.89
N THR A 327 -3.78 -4.75 -0.81
CA THR A 327 -2.74 -3.78 -0.43
C THR A 327 -1.42 -4.47 -0.09
N LEU A 328 -1.47 -5.64 0.55
CA LEU A 328 -0.28 -6.46 0.80
C LEU A 328 0.39 -6.88 -0.52
N PHE A 329 -0.36 -7.25 -1.56
CA PHE A 329 0.21 -7.53 -2.89
C PHE A 329 0.84 -6.28 -3.52
N LEU A 330 0.19 -5.12 -3.43
CA LEU A 330 0.74 -3.87 -3.97
C LEU A 330 2.00 -3.40 -3.22
N TYR A 331 2.16 -3.79 -1.95
CA TYR A 331 3.31 -3.47 -1.12
C TYR A 331 4.45 -4.49 -1.25
N CYS A 332 4.16 -5.78 -1.02
CA CYS A 332 5.12 -6.87 -1.04
C CYS A 332 4.45 -8.15 -1.63
N PRO A 333 4.55 -8.35 -2.95
CA PRO A 333 3.91 -9.47 -3.64
C PRO A 333 4.32 -10.85 -3.12
N LEU A 334 5.58 -11.04 -2.72
CA LEU A 334 6.05 -12.32 -2.16
C LEU A 334 5.41 -12.59 -0.80
N LEU A 335 5.38 -11.60 0.07
CA LEU A 335 4.74 -11.71 1.38
C LEU A 335 3.24 -12.02 1.25
N ALA A 336 2.57 -11.36 0.31
CA ALA A 336 1.16 -11.62 0.00
C ALA A 336 0.94 -13.04 -0.55
N PHE A 337 1.81 -13.49 -1.45
CA PHE A 337 1.75 -14.84 -2.01
C PHE A 337 1.89 -15.90 -0.91
N LEU A 338 2.88 -15.75 -0.02
CA LEU A 338 3.10 -16.65 1.12
C LEU A 338 1.89 -16.67 2.07
N SER A 339 1.34 -15.48 2.37
CA SER A 339 0.15 -15.33 3.21
C SER A 339 -1.07 -16.05 2.61
N VAL A 340 -1.31 -15.90 1.30
CA VAL A 340 -2.40 -16.58 0.59
C VAL A 340 -2.23 -18.10 0.63
N CYS A 341 -0.99 -18.57 0.56
CA CYS A 341 -0.66 -19.99 0.65
C CYS A 341 -0.69 -20.55 2.09
N GLY A 342 -1.00 -19.72 3.09
CA GLY A 342 -1.09 -20.14 4.50
C GLY A 342 0.25 -20.35 5.19
N LEU A 343 1.34 -19.78 4.66
CA LEU A 343 2.67 -19.85 5.27
C LEU A 343 2.83 -18.71 6.28
N SER A 344 3.37 -19.01 7.47
CA SER A 344 3.61 -18.04 8.55
C SER A 344 5.08 -17.62 8.68
N SER A 345 6.00 -18.38 8.09
CA SER A 345 7.41 -18.01 8.05
C SER A 345 8.13 -18.57 6.82
N LEU A 346 9.25 -17.94 6.44
CA LEU A 346 10.13 -18.39 5.36
C LEU A 346 11.61 -18.22 5.75
N ARG A 347 12.46 -19.13 5.29
CA ARG A 347 13.91 -18.99 5.45
C ARG A 347 14.45 -17.91 4.52
N GLN A 348 15.38 -17.08 5.02
CA GLN A 348 15.99 -15.99 4.27
C GLN A 348 16.58 -16.43 2.92
N GLY A 349 17.32 -17.54 2.90
CA GLY A 349 17.90 -18.02 1.63
C GLY A 349 16.86 -18.49 0.60
N LEU A 350 15.65 -18.88 1.01
CA LEU A 350 14.55 -19.19 0.09
C LEU A 350 13.78 -17.93 -0.30
N TRP A 351 13.64 -16.97 0.62
CA TRP A 351 13.12 -15.63 0.34
C TRP A 351 13.90 -14.96 -0.78
N GLU A 352 15.23 -14.88 -0.66
CA GLU A 352 16.11 -14.22 -1.64
C GLU A 352 15.98 -14.85 -3.04
N LYS A 353 15.89 -16.19 -3.12
CA LYS A 353 15.68 -16.91 -4.37
C LYS A 353 14.31 -16.61 -5.00
N ALA A 354 13.26 -16.61 -4.19
CA ALA A 354 11.91 -16.32 -4.65
C ALA A 354 11.76 -14.85 -5.08
N GLU A 355 12.42 -13.93 -4.38
CA GLU A 355 12.47 -12.51 -4.73
C GLU A 355 13.23 -12.28 -6.05
N GLU A 356 14.38 -12.92 -6.24
CA GLU A 356 15.14 -12.87 -7.51
C GLU A 356 14.30 -13.42 -8.68
N PHE A 357 13.57 -14.51 -8.45
CA PHE A 357 12.65 -15.06 -9.42
C PHE A 357 11.51 -14.07 -9.74
N LEU A 358 10.88 -13.48 -8.74
CA LEU A 358 9.84 -12.48 -8.93
C LEU A 358 10.33 -11.24 -9.68
N CYS A 359 11.57 -10.83 -9.51
CA CYS A 359 12.16 -9.75 -10.30
C CYS A 359 12.20 -10.07 -11.80
N LYS A 360 12.38 -11.35 -12.18
CA LYS A 360 12.28 -11.81 -13.57
C LYS A 360 10.83 -11.76 -14.04
N VAL A 361 9.90 -12.32 -13.25
CA VAL A 361 8.45 -12.29 -13.53
C VAL A 361 7.94 -10.86 -13.74
N PHE A 362 8.37 -9.90 -12.92
CA PHE A 362 7.97 -8.50 -13.01
C PHE A 362 8.47 -7.81 -14.28
N ARG A 363 9.67 -8.17 -14.74
CA ARG A 363 10.19 -7.70 -16.04
C ARG A 363 9.31 -8.20 -17.18
N ASP A 364 8.92 -9.47 -17.12
CA ASP A 364 8.11 -10.08 -18.17
C ASP A 364 6.68 -9.54 -18.19
N ILE A 365 6.07 -9.33 -17.01
CA ILE A 365 4.79 -8.60 -16.90
C ILE A 365 4.92 -7.20 -17.51
N GLY A 366 6.03 -6.51 -17.24
CA GLY A 366 6.30 -5.22 -17.84
C GLY A 366 6.37 -5.24 -19.36
N GLN A 367 6.96 -6.28 -19.95
CA GLN A 367 6.97 -6.49 -21.40
C GLN A 367 5.57 -6.80 -21.94
N MET A 368 4.76 -7.58 -21.22
CA MET A 368 3.38 -7.88 -21.62
C MET A 368 2.53 -6.61 -21.68
N ILE A 369 2.62 -5.74 -20.67
CA ILE A 369 1.88 -4.47 -20.62
C ILE A 369 2.26 -3.55 -21.79
N THR A 370 3.54 -3.52 -22.16
CA THR A 370 4.07 -2.52 -23.10
C THR A 370 4.09 -2.95 -24.56
N ARG A 371 4.05 -4.26 -24.84
CA ARG A 371 4.04 -4.79 -26.21
C ARG A 371 2.65 -5.09 -26.74
N SER A 372 1.68 -5.31 -25.86
CA SER A 372 0.31 -5.62 -26.28
C SER A 372 -0.40 -4.37 -26.80
N ARG A 373 -0.90 -4.45 -28.04
CA ARG A 373 -1.71 -3.38 -28.65
C ARG A 373 -3.14 -3.32 -28.10
N ALA A 374 -3.56 -4.34 -27.36
CA ALA A 374 -4.87 -4.39 -26.71
C ALA A 374 -4.90 -3.61 -25.39
N ILE A 375 -3.75 -3.22 -24.86
CA ILE A 375 -3.64 -2.42 -23.64
C ILE A 375 -4.02 -0.98 -23.95
N ASP A 376 -4.93 -0.44 -23.14
CA ASP A 376 -5.34 0.96 -23.25
C ASP A 376 -4.15 1.90 -23.04
N GLN A 377 -4.08 2.96 -23.86
CA GLN A 377 -3.00 3.94 -23.83
C GLN A 377 -2.87 4.63 -22.45
N ALA A 378 -3.93 4.72 -21.66
CA ALA A 378 -3.88 5.27 -20.31
C ALA A 378 -2.84 4.54 -19.44
N PHE A 379 -2.75 3.20 -19.53
CA PHE A 379 -1.74 2.43 -18.79
C PHE A 379 -0.32 2.81 -19.22
N LEU A 380 -0.09 2.93 -20.53
CA LEU A 380 1.22 3.28 -21.08
C LEU A 380 1.63 4.72 -20.73
N GLN A 381 0.67 5.62 -20.57
CA GLN A 381 0.92 6.99 -20.13
C GLN A 381 1.46 7.06 -18.70
N PHE A 382 0.96 6.20 -17.79
CA PHE A 382 1.46 6.11 -16.42
C PHE A 382 2.71 5.24 -16.25
N TYR A 383 2.95 4.33 -17.19
CA TYR A 383 4.04 3.36 -17.10
C TYR A 383 5.46 3.97 -17.10
N GLY A 384 5.62 5.21 -17.55
CA GLY A 384 6.91 5.91 -17.50
C GLY A 384 7.39 6.21 -16.08
N ASP A 385 6.47 6.39 -15.13
CA ASP A 385 6.80 6.62 -13.73
C ASP A 385 7.14 5.30 -13.02
N GLU A 386 8.22 5.27 -12.23
CA GLU A 386 8.69 4.03 -11.59
C GLU A 386 7.73 3.48 -10.53
N PHE A 387 7.07 4.34 -9.76
CA PHE A 387 6.14 3.91 -8.72
C PHE A 387 4.84 3.39 -9.35
N LEU A 388 4.28 4.13 -10.30
CA LEU A 388 3.05 3.72 -10.98
C LEU A 388 3.27 2.43 -11.77
N ARG A 389 4.41 2.31 -12.46
CA ARG A 389 4.82 1.07 -13.13
C ARG A 389 4.95 -0.10 -12.17
N LEU A 390 5.59 0.11 -11.02
CA LEU A 390 5.71 -0.93 -9.99
C LEU A 390 4.33 -1.39 -9.50
N LEU A 391 3.43 -0.46 -9.18
CA LEU A 391 2.07 -0.76 -8.74
C LEU A 391 1.27 -1.52 -9.81
N LEU A 392 1.39 -1.14 -11.09
CA LEU A 392 0.75 -1.85 -12.20
C LEU A 392 1.25 -3.30 -12.33
N ILE A 393 2.55 -3.52 -12.24
CA ILE A 393 3.13 -4.86 -12.34
C ILE A 393 2.70 -5.73 -11.16
N ARG A 394 2.74 -5.18 -9.93
CA ARG A 394 2.29 -5.87 -8.73
C ARG A 394 0.79 -6.18 -8.78
N PHE A 395 -0.01 -5.29 -9.34
CA PHE A 395 -1.44 -5.51 -9.59
C PHE A 395 -1.70 -6.67 -10.55
N VAL A 396 -0.98 -6.74 -11.67
CA VAL A 396 -1.12 -7.85 -12.63
C VAL A 396 -0.74 -9.17 -11.98
N PHE A 397 0.37 -9.20 -11.22
CA PHE A 397 0.79 -10.40 -10.48
C PHE A 397 -0.25 -10.83 -9.42
N CYS A 398 -0.80 -9.87 -8.67
CA CYS A 398 -1.89 -10.09 -7.71
C CYS A 398 -3.09 -10.75 -8.40
N SER A 399 -3.58 -10.16 -9.49
CA SER A 399 -4.75 -10.67 -10.20
C SER A 399 -4.52 -12.07 -10.75
N ALA A 400 -3.34 -12.35 -11.31
CA ALA A 400 -2.99 -13.68 -11.80
C ALA A 400 -2.91 -14.72 -10.67
N THR A 401 -2.27 -14.38 -9.55
CA THR A 401 -2.15 -15.29 -8.39
C THR A 401 -3.52 -15.63 -7.84
N LEU A 402 -4.39 -14.63 -7.62
CA LEU A 402 -5.73 -14.85 -7.10
C LEU A 402 -6.60 -15.67 -8.07
N ARG A 403 -6.54 -15.41 -9.38
CA ARG A 403 -7.27 -16.19 -10.41
C ARG A 403 -6.88 -17.67 -10.45
N MET A 404 -5.66 -18.00 -10.07
CA MET A 404 -5.14 -19.36 -10.11
C MET A 404 -5.30 -20.14 -8.81
N HIS A 405 -5.45 -19.44 -7.68
CA HIS A 405 -5.49 -20.05 -6.37
C HIS A 405 -6.85 -20.72 -6.11
N LYS A 406 -6.86 -21.99 -5.68
CA LYS A 406 -8.07 -22.81 -5.54
C LYS A 406 -9.13 -22.26 -4.59
N LEU A 407 -8.73 -21.42 -3.63
CA LEU A 407 -9.67 -20.75 -2.70
C LEU A 407 -10.47 -19.61 -3.35
N PHE A 408 -10.00 -19.04 -4.46
CA PHE A 408 -10.61 -17.86 -5.09
C PHE A 408 -11.33 -18.31 -6.37
N GLN A 409 -12.62 -18.61 -6.25
CA GLN A 409 -13.40 -19.20 -7.35
C GLN A 409 -14.42 -18.21 -7.95
N GLU A 410 -14.87 -17.24 -7.17
CA GLU A 410 -15.82 -16.24 -7.64
C GLU A 410 -15.15 -15.15 -8.48
N SER A 411 -15.85 -14.66 -9.51
CA SER A 411 -15.36 -13.53 -10.31
C SER A 411 -15.09 -12.27 -9.47
N ARG A 412 -15.87 -12.07 -8.39
CA ARG A 412 -15.74 -10.98 -7.41
C ARG A 412 -14.53 -11.12 -6.47
N SER A 413 -13.85 -12.27 -6.51
CA SER A 413 -12.64 -12.54 -5.75
C SER A 413 -11.37 -12.15 -6.49
N PHE A 414 -11.49 -11.53 -7.67
CA PHE A 414 -10.36 -11.08 -8.46
C PHE A 414 -10.31 -9.54 -8.50
N PRO A 415 -9.10 -8.94 -8.44
CA PRO A 415 -8.93 -7.52 -8.70
C PRO A 415 -9.34 -7.19 -10.13
N GLU A 416 -9.92 -6.01 -10.30
CA GLU A 416 -10.33 -5.43 -11.58
C GLU A 416 -9.68 -4.07 -11.81
N SER A 417 -9.77 -3.55 -13.03
CA SER A 417 -9.20 -2.25 -13.38
C SER A 417 -10.15 -1.45 -14.28
N TYR A 418 -9.98 -0.14 -14.27
CA TYR A 418 -10.46 0.76 -15.32
C TYR A 418 -9.25 1.49 -15.94
N PRO A 419 -9.11 1.54 -17.27
CA PRO A 419 -9.80 0.69 -18.24
C PRO A 419 -9.56 -0.80 -17.95
N GLN A 420 -10.41 -1.68 -18.46
CA GLN A 420 -10.26 -3.11 -18.22
C GLN A 420 -9.01 -3.64 -18.92
N LEU A 421 -8.13 -4.31 -18.17
CA LEU A 421 -6.99 -4.99 -18.77
C LEU A 421 -7.47 -6.19 -19.64
N PRO A 422 -6.89 -6.38 -20.84
CA PRO A 422 -7.18 -7.53 -21.69
C PRO A 422 -6.69 -8.81 -21.01
N LYS A 423 -7.64 -9.60 -20.48
CA LYS A 423 -7.35 -10.70 -19.56
C LYS A 423 -6.38 -11.73 -20.15
N GLN A 424 -6.65 -12.20 -21.37
CA GLN A 424 -5.85 -13.23 -22.04
C GLN A 424 -4.41 -12.79 -22.32
N ASP A 425 -4.21 -11.50 -22.62
CA ASP A 425 -2.88 -10.92 -22.87
C ASP A 425 -2.14 -10.53 -21.58
N THR A 426 -2.83 -10.53 -20.43
CA THR A 426 -2.29 -10.07 -19.14
C THR A 426 -2.49 -11.09 -18.02
N VAL A 427 -3.53 -10.90 -17.21
CA VAL A 427 -3.75 -11.60 -15.93
C VAL A 427 -4.10 -13.08 -16.08
N GLU A 428 -4.51 -13.53 -17.27
CA GLU A 428 -4.83 -14.92 -17.60
C GLU A 428 -3.86 -15.52 -18.65
N SER A 429 -2.78 -14.80 -18.98
CA SER A 429 -1.76 -15.27 -19.94
C SER A 429 -1.15 -16.60 -19.50
N SER A 430 -1.04 -17.54 -20.44
CA SER A 430 -0.41 -18.84 -20.19
C SER A 430 1.04 -18.71 -19.71
N PHE A 431 1.73 -17.65 -20.11
CA PHE A 431 3.10 -17.35 -19.69
C PHE A 431 3.15 -16.96 -18.21
N LEU A 432 2.33 -16.00 -17.78
CA LEU A 432 2.26 -15.58 -16.38
C LEU A 432 1.78 -16.72 -15.47
N ARG A 433 0.89 -17.58 -15.97
CA ARG A 433 0.45 -18.78 -15.24
C ARG A 433 1.59 -19.74 -14.93
N LYS A 434 2.51 -19.96 -15.87
CA LYS A 434 3.70 -20.80 -15.63
C LYS A 434 4.57 -20.23 -14.52
N HIS A 435 4.78 -18.91 -14.51
CA HIS A 435 5.54 -18.26 -13.44
C HIS A 435 4.91 -18.39 -12.06
N VAL A 436 3.59 -18.26 -11.96
CA VAL A 436 2.88 -18.46 -10.69
C VAL A 436 3.05 -19.91 -10.20
N LEU A 437 2.94 -20.90 -11.08
CA LEU A 437 3.15 -22.31 -10.72
C LEU A 437 4.61 -22.62 -10.36
N GLU A 438 5.58 -22.00 -11.04
CA GLU A 438 7.01 -22.17 -10.74
C GLU A 438 7.38 -21.56 -9.39
N LEU A 439 6.86 -20.37 -9.07
CA LEU A 439 6.99 -19.80 -7.72
C LEU A 439 6.33 -20.69 -6.67
N ALA A 440 5.14 -21.20 -6.96
CA ALA A 440 4.43 -22.11 -6.06
C ALA A 440 5.22 -23.42 -5.83
N ALA A 441 5.86 -23.96 -6.87
CA ALA A 441 6.71 -25.14 -6.77
C ALA A 441 7.99 -24.86 -5.97
N MET A 442 8.62 -23.70 -6.17
CA MET A 442 9.78 -23.25 -5.40
C MET A 442 9.48 -23.17 -3.89
N LEU A 443 8.23 -22.82 -3.55
CA LEU A 443 7.75 -22.65 -2.18
C LEU A 443 7.00 -23.88 -1.64
N ASP A 444 6.97 -24.99 -2.37
CA ASP A 444 6.27 -26.24 -2.01
C ASP A 444 4.76 -26.08 -1.73
N VAL A 445 4.10 -25.19 -2.48
CA VAL A 445 2.67 -24.86 -2.35
C VAL A 445 1.90 -25.00 -3.67
N GLN A 446 2.50 -25.61 -4.68
CA GLN A 446 1.90 -25.80 -6.02
C GLN A 446 0.51 -26.46 -5.97
N ARG A 447 0.27 -27.37 -5.02
CA ARG A 447 -1.03 -28.04 -4.82
C ARG A 447 -2.22 -27.10 -4.58
N LEU A 448 -1.97 -25.87 -4.16
CA LEU A 448 -2.99 -24.85 -3.89
C LEU A 448 -3.47 -24.13 -5.16
N PHE A 449 -2.81 -24.36 -6.31
CA PHE A 449 -3.09 -23.68 -7.56
C PHE A 449 -3.66 -24.65 -8.61
N TRP A 450 -4.49 -24.12 -9.51
CA TRP A 450 -5.02 -24.88 -10.64
C TRP A 450 -3.96 -25.08 -11.73
N ASP A 451 -3.70 -26.34 -12.07
CA ASP A 451 -2.85 -26.71 -13.20
C ASP A 451 -3.73 -27.18 -14.37
N ARG A 452 -4.33 -26.23 -15.10
CA ARG A 452 -5.21 -26.58 -16.24
C ARG A 452 -4.48 -27.26 -17.41
N ALA A 453 -3.17 -27.56 -17.32
CA ALA A 453 -2.54 -28.48 -18.27
C ALA A 453 -3.00 -29.94 -18.06
N LEU A 454 -3.45 -30.29 -16.85
CA LEU A 454 -3.93 -31.63 -16.48
C LEU A 454 -5.47 -31.74 -16.46
N ASP A 455 -6.18 -30.67 -16.12
CA ASP A 455 -7.65 -30.71 -15.93
C ASP A 455 -8.45 -30.87 -17.25
N PHE A 456 -7.82 -30.68 -18.43
CA PHE A 456 -8.46 -30.95 -19.73
C PHE A 456 -8.41 -32.43 -20.15
N VAL A 457 -7.60 -33.25 -19.48
CA VAL A 457 -7.54 -34.69 -19.75
C VAL A 457 -8.68 -35.42 -19.02
N ASP A 458 -9.00 -35.00 -17.78
CA ASP A 458 -10.08 -35.61 -16.99
C ASP A 458 -11.50 -35.14 -17.37
N SER A 459 -11.63 -34.08 -18.18
CA SER A 459 -12.93 -33.56 -18.63
C SER A 459 -13.36 -34.02 -20.03
N GLN A 460 -12.60 -34.91 -20.67
CA GLN A 460 -13.02 -35.62 -21.89
C GLN A 460 -13.43 -37.08 -21.65
N GLU A 461 -13.36 -37.58 -20.41
CA GLU A 461 -13.86 -38.90 -20.04
C GLU A 461 -15.09 -38.83 -19.11
N TYR A 462 -16.12 -38.04 -19.43
CA TYR A 462 -17.48 -38.27 -18.90
C TYR A 462 -18.57 -37.74 -19.84
#